data_AF-A0A2I0NWA4-F1
#
_entry.id   AF-A0A2I0NWA4-F1
#
_cell.length_a   1.000
_cell.length_b   1.000
_cell.length_c   1.000
_cell.angle_alpha   90.00
_cell.angle_beta   90.00
_cell.angle_gamma   90.00
#
_symmetry.space_group_name_H-M   'P 1'
#
loop_
_entity.id
_entity.type
_entity.pdbx_description
1 polymer ?
#
loop_
_entity_poly.entity_id
_entity_poly.type
_entity_poly.pdbx_seq_one_letter_code
_entity_poly.pdbx_strand_id
1 'polypeptide(L)'
;LLVADKICCDYDNVVHIEDVARCNGMNCTIELDGVQCVLTNPLFRLPPYRLPLMLAAAAAIMLNADPMPLNHFAALPGRMSVSHEKALTIIDNANSGTNSETTLSAARYARQCAGMDDLTLVIGQVEGDGAVCEGFSFDQIISAIETVQPSKLIWVGKVPDPDSETFRSIPNRIDVHCTTLDEGRKAAIEKTKKGSIVLSVKTWR
;
A
#
# COMPACT_ATOMS: atom_id res chain seq x y z
N LEU A 1 27.82 -7.75 3.75
CA LEU A 1 26.84 -6.70 3.36
C LEU A 1 25.52 -7.37 3.08
N LEU A 2 24.38 -6.91 3.65
CA LEU A 2 23.05 -7.44 3.31
C LEU A 2 22.45 -6.63 2.17
N VAL A 3 21.98 -7.30 1.12
CA VAL A 3 21.54 -6.66 -0.12
C VAL A 3 20.15 -7.15 -0.51
N ALA A 4 19.32 -6.21 -0.99
CA ALA A 4 17.97 -6.51 -1.43
C ALA A 4 17.97 -7.17 -2.82
N ASP A 5 16.87 -7.88 -3.12
CA ASP A 5 16.67 -8.55 -4.40
C ASP A 5 16.93 -7.60 -5.57
N LYS A 6 17.67 -8.09 -6.58
CA LYS A 6 18.05 -7.40 -7.83
C LYS A 6 19.00 -6.21 -7.69
N ILE A 7 19.61 -6.01 -6.51
CA ILE A 7 20.71 -5.05 -6.37
C ILE A 7 22.03 -5.80 -6.58
N CYS A 8 22.76 -5.45 -7.64
CA CYS A 8 24.11 -5.95 -7.88
C CYS A 8 25.14 -5.12 -7.10
N CYS A 9 26.11 -5.77 -6.46
CA CYS A 9 27.24 -5.08 -5.85
C CYS A 9 28.53 -5.90 -5.90
N ASP A 10 29.64 -5.22 -6.18
CA ASP A 10 30.98 -5.83 -6.34
C ASP A 10 31.77 -5.80 -5.02
N TYR A 11 31.14 -6.22 -3.92
CA TYR A 11 31.82 -6.35 -2.62
C TYR A 11 32.08 -7.82 -2.29
N ASP A 12 33.21 -8.08 -1.63
CA ASP A 12 33.45 -9.38 -1.01
C ASP A 12 32.50 -9.57 0.19
N ASN A 13 31.96 -10.78 0.36
CA ASN A 13 31.02 -11.16 1.45
C ASN A 13 29.66 -10.43 1.42
N VAL A 14 28.97 -10.55 0.29
CA VAL A 14 27.59 -10.08 0.11
C VAL A 14 26.61 -11.22 0.44
N VAL A 15 25.59 -10.89 1.22
CA VAL A 15 24.44 -11.75 1.50
C VAL A 15 23.26 -11.17 0.73
N HIS A 16 22.83 -11.88 -0.30
CA HIS A 16 21.63 -11.57 -1.05
C HIS A 16 20.40 -12.07 -0.29
N ILE A 17 19.38 -11.22 -0.14
CA ILE A 17 18.19 -11.60 0.63
C ILE A 17 17.45 -12.79 0.00
N GLU A 18 17.48 -12.87 -1.33
CA GLU A 18 16.96 -13.95 -2.15
C GLU A 18 17.77 -15.24 -2.05
N ASP A 19 18.90 -15.27 -1.34
CA ASP A 19 19.62 -16.52 -1.04
C ASP A 19 19.23 -17.07 0.33
N VAL A 20 18.88 -16.19 1.26
CA VAL A 20 18.69 -16.55 2.67
C VAL A 20 17.24 -16.54 3.14
N ALA A 21 16.34 -15.83 2.45
CA ALA A 21 14.95 -15.68 2.87
C ALA A 21 13.96 -16.15 1.80
N ARG A 22 12.90 -16.86 2.23
CA ARG A 22 11.82 -17.36 1.37
C ARG A 22 10.47 -17.05 1.99
N CYS A 23 9.63 -16.31 1.27
CA CYS A 23 8.25 -16.05 1.70
C CYS A 23 7.25 -16.97 0.99
N ASN A 24 6.35 -17.57 1.77
CA ASN A 24 5.16 -18.25 1.28
C ASN A 24 3.92 -17.74 2.03
N GLY A 25 3.12 -16.92 1.36
CA GLY A 25 1.93 -16.30 1.96
C GLY A 25 2.30 -15.39 3.13
N MET A 26 1.96 -15.81 4.35
CA MET A 26 2.24 -15.07 5.60
C MET A 26 3.49 -15.57 6.31
N ASN A 27 4.15 -16.60 5.77
CA ASN A 27 5.31 -17.21 6.40
C ASN A 27 6.58 -16.76 5.67
N CYS A 28 7.61 -16.43 6.43
CA CYS A 28 8.95 -16.15 5.93
C CYS A 28 9.94 -17.06 6.65
N THR A 29 10.61 -17.93 5.90
CA THR A 29 11.71 -18.74 6.40
C THR A 29 13.01 -18.01 6.09
N ILE A 30 13.88 -17.84 7.09
CA ILE A 30 15.23 -17.31 6.90
C ILE A 30 16.23 -18.36 7.37
N GLU A 31 17.24 -18.61 6.54
CA GLU A 31 18.34 -19.53 6.81
C GLU A 31 19.66 -18.83 6.52
N LEU A 32 20.46 -18.61 7.56
CA LEU A 32 21.74 -17.91 7.48
C LEU A 32 22.69 -18.43 8.56
N ASP A 33 23.94 -18.73 8.17
CA ASP A 33 25.01 -19.18 9.07
C ASP A 33 24.61 -20.37 10.00
N GLY A 34 23.81 -21.30 9.46
CA GLY A 34 23.30 -22.46 10.20
C GLY A 34 22.16 -22.16 11.17
N VAL A 35 21.73 -20.90 11.27
CA VAL A 35 20.53 -20.48 12.00
C VAL A 35 19.35 -20.50 11.04
N GLN A 36 18.29 -21.19 11.44
CA GLN A 36 17.02 -21.18 10.72
C GLN A 36 15.92 -20.61 11.62
N CYS A 37 15.14 -19.67 11.10
CA CYS A 37 13.94 -19.16 11.77
C CYS A 37 12.76 -19.09 10.80
N VAL A 38 11.56 -19.14 11.36
CA VAL A 38 10.31 -18.97 10.62
C VAL A 38 9.48 -17.88 11.28
N LEU A 39 9.22 -16.82 10.54
CA LEU A 39 8.33 -15.73 10.95
C LEU A 39 6.96 -15.90 10.30
N THR A 40 5.91 -15.62 11.04
CA THR A 40 4.52 -15.57 10.57
C THR A 40 3.97 -14.17 10.78
N ASN A 41 3.75 -13.44 9.69
CA ASN A 41 3.15 -12.10 9.71
C ASN A 41 2.28 -11.89 8.46
N PRO A 42 1.01 -11.44 8.59
CA PRO A 42 0.14 -11.13 7.45
C PRO A 42 0.76 -10.17 6.43
N LEU A 43 1.63 -9.27 6.87
CA LEU A 43 2.29 -8.27 6.04
C LEU A 43 3.25 -8.87 5.01
N PHE A 44 3.71 -10.13 5.16
CA PHE A 44 4.48 -10.80 4.11
C PHE A 44 3.65 -11.02 2.82
N ARG A 45 2.33 -10.91 2.86
CA ARG A 45 1.49 -10.90 1.66
C ARG A 45 1.57 -9.59 0.88
N LEU A 46 1.98 -8.50 1.54
CA LEU A 46 2.00 -7.16 0.96
C LEU A 46 3.37 -6.85 0.38
N PRO A 47 3.48 -6.60 -0.94
CA PRO A 47 4.77 -6.27 -1.56
C PRO A 47 5.54 -5.13 -0.85
N PRO A 48 4.89 -4.03 -0.38
CA PRO A 48 5.59 -2.95 0.32
C PRO A 48 6.21 -3.37 1.67
N TYR A 49 5.76 -4.46 2.29
CA TYR A 49 6.26 -4.95 3.58
C TYR A 49 7.12 -6.20 3.47
N ARG A 50 6.88 -7.04 2.47
CA ARG A 50 7.55 -8.33 2.32
C ARG A 50 9.07 -8.18 2.36
N LEU A 51 9.62 -7.39 1.43
CA LEU A 51 11.06 -7.22 1.30
C LEU A 51 11.67 -6.50 2.53
N PRO A 52 11.11 -5.38 3.03
CA PRO A 52 11.60 -4.77 4.27
C PRO A 52 11.61 -5.70 5.48
N LEU A 53 10.57 -6.53 5.66
CA LEU A 53 10.51 -7.47 6.78
C LEU A 53 11.51 -8.62 6.61
N MET A 54 11.71 -9.12 5.38
CA MET A 54 12.76 -10.10 5.08
C MET A 54 14.14 -9.54 5.44
N LEU A 55 14.44 -8.32 4.98
CA LEU A 55 15.72 -7.65 5.26
C LEU A 55 15.91 -7.41 6.76
N ALA A 56 14.89 -6.92 7.47
CA ALA A 56 14.96 -6.70 8.90
C ALA A 56 15.24 -7.99 9.67
N ALA A 57 14.62 -9.10 9.28
CA ALA A 57 14.82 -10.39 9.93
C ALA A 57 16.21 -10.99 9.65
N ALA A 58 16.68 -10.93 8.40
CA ALA A 58 18.04 -11.35 8.05
C ALA A 58 19.09 -10.49 8.76
N ALA A 59 18.90 -9.17 8.81
CA ALA A 59 19.78 -8.27 9.55
C ALA A 59 19.81 -8.58 11.05
N ALA A 60 18.66 -8.90 11.66
CA ALA A 60 18.62 -9.31 13.07
C ALA A 60 19.50 -10.56 13.32
N ILE A 61 19.38 -11.59 12.46
CA ILE A 61 20.22 -12.80 12.56
C ILE A 61 21.71 -12.46 12.41
N MET A 62 22.08 -11.66 11.39
CA MET A 62 23.47 -11.21 11.18
C MET A 62 24.06 -10.46 12.38
N LEU A 63 23.21 -9.73 13.11
CA LEU A 63 23.59 -8.95 14.28
C LEU A 63 23.44 -9.73 15.60
N ASN A 64 23.16 -11.04 15.55
CA ASN A 64 22.90 -11.88 16.72
C ASN A 64 21.74 -11.35 17.61
N ALA A 65 20.74 -10.74 16.98
CA ALA A 65 19.51 -10.29 17.63
C ALA A 65 18.34 -11.24 17.31
N ASP A 66 17.34 -11.28 18.20
CA ASP A 66 16.13 -12.09 18.03
C ASP A 66 15.19 -11.48 16.97
N PRO A 67 14.88 -12.16 15.84
CA PRO A 67 13.95 -11.67 14.84
C PRO A 67 12.46 -11.85 15.23
N MET A 68 12.15 -12.63 16.27
CA MET A 68 10.78 -13.00 16.63
C MET A 68 9.81 -11.83 16.90
N PRO A 69 10.24 -10.65 17.40
CA PRO A 69 9.36 -9.49 17.51
C PRO A 69 8.70 -9.06 16.19
N LEU A 70 9.30 -9.39 15.04
CA LEU A 70 8.74 -9.09 13.72
C LEU A 70 7.43 -9.83 13.42
N ASN A 71 7.11 -10.91 14.14
CA ASN A 71 5.80 -11.57 14.06
C ASN A 71 4.65 -10.64 14.46
N HIS A 72 4.94 -9.64 15.30
CA HIS A 72 3.97 -8.66 15.80
C HIS A 72 4.14 -7.29 15.18
N PHE A 73 5.04 -7.13 14.20
CA PHE A 73 5.20 -5.88 13.48
C PHE A 73 3.88 -5.52 12.78
N ALA A 74 3.36 -4.34 13.08
CA ALA A 74 2.12 -3.84 12.50
C ALA A 74 2.40 -2.94 11.30
N ALA A 75 1.45 -2.88 10.37
CA ALA A 75 1.51 -1.89 9.29
C ALA A 75 1.53 -0.48 9.88
N LEU A 76 2.30 0.39 9.24
CA LEU A 76 2.40 1.78 9.63
C LEU A 76 1.13 2.52 9.17
N PRO A 77 0.61 3.47 9.96
CA PRO A 77 -0.50 4.31 9.53
C PRO A 77 -0.22 4.94 8.16
N GLY A 78 -1.20 4.89 7.27
CA GLY A 78 -1.06 5.39 5.90
C GLY A 78 -0.28 4.49 4.95
N ARG A 79 0.26 3.35 5.39
CA ARG A 79 1.02 2.41 4.54
C ARG A 79 0.37 1.02 4.60
N MET A 80 -0.65 0.79 3.80
CA MET A 80 -1.42 -0.47 3.74
C MET A 80 -1.98 -0.94 5.11
N SER A 81 -2.19 -0.04 6.05
CA SER A 81 -2.73 -0.40 7.36
C SER A 81 -4.22 -0.75 7.24
N VAL A 82 -4.63 -1.83 7.90
CA VAL A 82 -6.02 -2.30 7.89
C VAL A 82 -6.72 -1.86 9.16
N SER A 83 -7.93 -1.33 9.01
CA SER A 83 -8.85 -1.11 10.11
C SER A 83 -10.25 -1.56 9.73
N HIS A 84 -11.12 -1.71 10.73
CA HIS A 84 -12.50 -2.10 10.52
C HIS A 84 -13.42 -1.05 11.16
N GLU A 85 -14.43 -0.64 10.41
CA GLU A 85 -15.46 0.26 10.91
C GLU A 85 -16.83 -0.31 10.55
N LYS A 86 -17.59 -0.72 11.57
CA LYS A 86 -18.83 -1.49 11.39
C LYS A 86 -18.54 -2.76 10.58
N ALA A 87 -19.20 -2.92 9.43
CA ALA A 87 -19.00 -4.05 8.51
C ALA A 87 -18.03 -3.73 7.35
N LEU A 88 -17.31 -2.61 7.42
CA LEU A 88 -16.42 -2.15 6.36
C LEU A 88 -14.96 -2.44 6.71
N THR A 89 -14.23 -2.99 5.75
CA THR A 89 -12.76 -3.07 5.81
C THR A 89 -12.17 -1.81 5.19
N ILE A 90 -11.29 -1.12 5.91
CA ILE A 90 -10.64 0.10 5.44
C ILE A 90 -9.14 -0.17 5.30
N ILE A 91 -8.62 -0.01 4.08
CA ILE A 91 -7.18 -0.03 3.81
C ILE A 91 -6.71 1.41 3.68
N ASP A 92 -5.83 1.82 4.59
CA ASP A 92 -5.19 3.13 4.55
C ASP A 92 -3.80 3.02 3.90
N ASN A 93 -3.70 3.52 2.68
CA ASN A 93 -2.49 3.68 1.89
C ASN A 93 -2.24 5.16 1.55
N ALA A 94 -2.78 6.10 2.33
CA ALA A 94 -2.60 7.52 2.08
C ALA A 94 -1.28 8.01 2.69
N ASN A 95 -0.27 8.22 1.84
CA ASN A 95 1.05 8.73 2.21
C ASN A 95 1.77 9.39 1.02
N SER A 96 2.97 9.92 1.24
CA SER A 96 3.75 10.65 0.22
C SER A 96 4.22 9.75 -0.94
N GLY A 97 4.40 8.45 -0.69
CA GLY A 97 4.78 7.43 -1.66
C GLY A 97 3.60 6.82 -2.43
N THR A 98 2.37 7.30 -2.22
CA THR A 98 1.18 6.81 -2.96
C THR A 98 1.36 7.04 -4.46
N ASN A 99 1.11 5.99 -5.24
CA ASN A 99 1.20 5.96 -6.70
C ASN A 99 0.26 4.88 -7.27
N SER A 100 0.28 4.67 -8.59
CA SER A 100 -0.56 3.66 -9.24
C SER A 100 -0.31 2.24 -8.71
N GLU A 101 0.94 1.79 -8.61
CA GLU A 101 1.28 0.43 -8.15
C GLU A 101 0.79 0.13 -6.73
N THR A 102 1.03 1.08 -5.81
CA THR A 102 0.58 0.96 -4.43
C THR A 102 -0.94 1.02 -4.35
N THR A 103 -1.60 1.88 -5.11
CA THR A 103 -3.07 1.94 -5.19
C THR A 103 -3.66 0.59 -5.64
N LEU A 104 -3.10 -0.02 -6.69
CA LEU A 104 -3.52 -1.33 -7.18
C LEU A 104 -3.32 -2.43 -6.14
N SER A 105 -2.18 -2.39 -5.45
CA SER A 105 -1.87 -3.33 -4.36
C SER A 105 -2.85 -3.16 -3.19
N ALA A 106 -3.17 -1.92 -2.82
CA ALA A 106 -4.16 -1.61 -1.77
C ALA A 106 -5.55 -2.13 -2.15
N ALA A 107 -5.97 -1.95 -3.41
CA ALA A 107 -7.26 -2.43 -3.89
C ALA A 107 -7.38 -3.95 -3.88
N ARG A 108 -6.35 -4.67 -4.35
CA ARG A 108 -6.32 -6.14 -4.27
C ARG A 108 -6.36 -6.62 -2.82
N TYR A 109 -5.60 -5.96 -1.95
CA TYR A 109 -5.56 -6.31 -0.54
C TYR A 109 -6.91 -6.06 0.15
N ALA A 110 -7.56 -4.93 -0.15
CA ALA A 110 -8.88 -4.60 0.36
C ALA A 110 -9.92 -5.67 0.02
N ARG A 111 -9.97 -6.10 -1.24
CA ARG A 111 -10.87 -7.18 -1.70
C ARG A 111 -10.58 -8.50 -1.01
N GLN A 112 -9.31 -8.85 -0.83
CA GLN A 112 -8.90 -10.06 -0.13
C GLN A 112 -9.33 -10.02 1.35
N CYS A 113 -9.13 -8.90 2.05
CA CYS A 113 -9.51 -8.76 3.45
C CYS A 113 -11.02 -8.75 3.65
N ALA A 114 -11.77 -8.06 2.77
CA ALA A 114 -13.22 -7.99 2.85
C ALA A 114 -13.92 -9.27 2.37
N GLY A 115 -13.23 -10.12 1.59
CA GLY A 115 -13.84 -11.28 0.93
C GLY A 115 -14.89 -10.90 -0.12
N MET A 116 -14.83 -9.67 -0.64
CA MET A 116 -15.81 -9.07 -1.55
C MET A 116 -15.12 -8.17 -2.57
N ASP A 117 -15.63 -8.15 -3.80
CA ASP A 117 -15.07 -7.32 -4.87
C ASP A 117 -15.50 -5.84 -4.79
N ASP A 118 -16.59 -5.55 -4.07
CA ASP A 118 -17.16 -4.22 -3.91
C ASP A 118 -16.20 -3.30 -3.14
N LEU A 119 -15.85 -2.18 -3.77
CA LEU A 119 -14.77 -1.30 -3.32
C LEU A 119 -15.11 0.16 -3.60
N THR A 120 -15.05 0.98 -2.56
CA THR A 120 -15.03 2.44 -2.68
C THR A 120 -13.59 2.93 -2.65
N LEU A 121 -13.21 3.69 -3.69
CA LEU A 121 -11.86 4.23 -3.83
C LEU A 121 -11.86 5.72 -3.49
N VAL A 122 -11.05 6.10 -2.51
CA VAL A 122 -10.71 7.49 -2.20
C VAL A 122 -9.32 7.76 -2.77
N ILE A 123 -9.23 8.67 -3.73
CA ILE A 123 -8.00 8.88 -4.52
C ILE A 123 -7.84 10.35 -4.88
N GLY A 124 -6.59 10.78 -5.05
CA GLY A 124 -6.26 12.16 -5.43
C GLY A 124 -4.98 12.63 -4.77
N GLN A 125 -4.81 13.95 -4.72
CA GLN A 125 -3.66 14.60 -4.11
C GLN A 125 -4.13 15.78 -3.27
N VAL A 126 -3.76 15.83 -2.00
CA VAL A 126 -4.10 16.95 -1.12
C VAL A 126 -3.39 18.21 -1.62
N GLU A 127 -4.14 19.32 -1.75
CA GLU A 127 -3.57 20.61 -2.16
C GLU A 127 -2.67 21.21 -1.07
N GLY A 128 -1.61 21.91 -1.47
CA GLY A 128 -0.73 22.63 -0.54
C GLY A 128 0.25 21.77 0.25
N ASP A 129 0.07 20.44 0.25
CA ASP A 129 0.97 19.50 0.93
C ASP A 129 2.33 19.37 0.23
N GLY A 130 2.49 19.86 -1.00
CA GLY A 130 3.75 19.80 -1.73
C GLY A 130 4.20 18.35 -1.87
N ALA A 131 3.57 17.57 -2.75
CA ALA A 131 3.94 16.20 -3.05
C ALA A 131 5.44 16.09 -3.42
N VAL A 132 6.32 15.89 -2.42
CA VAL A 132 7.78 16.00 -2.56
C VAL A 132 8.40 14.78 -3.23
N CYS A 133 7.67 13.66 -3.28
CA CYS A 133 8.07 12.49 -4.06
C CYS A 133 7.37 12.53 -5.43
N GLU A 134 8.16 12.46 -6.51
CA GLU A 134 7.69 12.43 -7.90
C GLU A 134 6.46 11.51 -8.07
N GLY A 135 5.48 11.97 -8.86
CA GLY A 135 4.43 11.12 -9.43
C GLY A 135 3.25 10.76 -8.53
N PHE A 136 2.07 11.21 -8.95
CA PHE A 136 0.84 10.41 -9.06
C PHE A 136 -0.10 11.20 -10.00
N SER A 137 0.35 11.42 -11.24
CA SER A 137 -0.31 12.35 -12.18
C SER A 137 -1.78 11.99 -12.39
N PHE A 138 -2.57 12.93 -12.93
CA PHE A 138 -3.97 12.65 -13.23
C PHE A 138 -4.14 11.44 -14.16
N ASP A 139 -3.27 11.27 -15.16
CA ASP A 139 -3.32 10.10 -16.04
C ASP A 139 -3.02 8.79 -15.30
N GLN A 140 -2.08 8.81 -14.35
CA GLN A 140 -1.79 7.66 -13.49
C GLN A 140 -2.95 7.35 -12.54
N ILE A 141 -3.60 8.38 -11.99
CA ILE A 141 -4.80 8.24 -11.16
C ILE A 141 -5.94 7.63 -11.98
N ILE A 142 -6.18 8.15 -13.18
CA ILE A 142 -7.22 7.65 -14.09
C ILE A 142 -6.95 6.20 -14.44
N SER A 143 -5.74 5.87 -14.87
CA SER A 143 -5.34 4.49 -15.18
C SER A 143 -5.50 3.55 -13.98
N ALA A 144 -5.19 4.04 -12.76
CA ALA A 144 -5.42 3.29 -11.54
C ALA A 144 -6.93 3.07 -11.29
N ILE A 145 -7.78 4.08 -11.47
CA ILE A 145 -9.25 3.96 -11.34
C ILE A 145 -9.79 2.96 -12.36
N GLU A 146 -9.36 3.03 -13.62
CA GLU A 146 -9.75 2.09 -14.69
C GLU A 146 -9.37 0.65 -14.35
N THR A 147 -8.21 0.43 -13.76
CA THR A 147 -7.76 -0.92 -13.42
C THR A 147 -8.41 -1.42 -12.13
N VAL A 148 -8.62 -0.53 -11.15
CA VAL A 148 -9.28 -0.87 -9.88
C VAL A 148 -10.76 -1.18 -10.11
N GLN A 149 -11.44 -0.48 -11.01
CA GLN A 149 -12.89 -0.56 -11.22
C GLN A 149 -13.67 -0.43 -9.90
N PRO A 150 -13.56 0.71 -9.20
CA PRO A 150 -14.30 0.92 -7.96
C PRO A 150 -15.79 1.12 -8.25
N SER A 151 -16.65 0.65 -7.34
CA SER A 151 -18.10 0.87 -7.43
C SER A 151 -18.49 2.29 -7.04
N LYS A 152 -17.63 2.98 -6.29
CA LYS A 152 -17.76 4.39 -5.93
C LYS A 152 -16.39 5.07 -5.96
N LEU A 153 -16.38 6.30 -6.47
CA LEU A 153 -15.17 7.11 -6.61
C LEU A 153 -15.30 8.39 -5.80
N ILE A 154 -14.41 8.58 -4.84
CA ILE A 154 -14.29 9.81 -4.06
C ILE A 154 -12.96 10.46 -4.40
N TRP A 155 -13.03 11.70 -4.87
CA TRP A 155 -11.87 12.46 -5.28
C TRP A 155 -11.42 13.40 -4.17
N VAL A 156 -10.11 13.44 -3.88
CA VAL A 156 -9.52 14.34 -2.87
C VAL A 156 -8.56 15.33 -3.52
N GLY A 157 -8.75 16.61 -3.19
CA GLY A 157 -7.94 17.74 -3.64
C GLY A 157 -8.19 18.11 -5.11
N LYS A 158 -7.18 18.63 -5.81
CA LYS A 158 -7.38 19.22 -7.13
C LYS A 158 -7.92 18.20 -8.14
N VAL A 159 -8.99 18.54 -8.84
CA VAL A 159 -9.48 17.79 -10.02
C VAL A 159 -8.84 18.37 -11.30
N PRO A 160 -8.71 17.58 -12.38
CA PRO A 160 -8.38 18.14 -13.69
C PRO A 160 -9.39 19.20 -14.12
N ASP A 161 -8.98 20.12 -15.00
CA ASP A 161 -9.86 21.14 -15.56
C ASP A 161 -11.08 20.46 -16.22
N PRO A 162 -12.33 20.83 -15.87
CA PRO A 162 -13.54 20.24 -16.45
C PRO A 162 -13.59 20.19 -17.98
N ASP A 163 -12.94 21.15 -18.64
CA ASP A 163 -12.91 21.23 -20.10
C ASP A 163 -11.77 20.40 -20.73
N SER A 164 -10.85 19.87 -19.92
CA SER A 164 -9.71 19.07 -20.39
C SER A 164 -10.09 17.65 -20.80
N GLU A 165 -9.30 17.06 -21.72
CA GLU A 165 -9.43 15.65 -22.09
C GLU A 165 -9.22 14.72 -20.89
N THR A 166 -8.29 15.07 -19.99
CA THR A 166 -8.02 14.31 -18.75
C THR A 166 -9.26 14.19 -17.87
N PHE A 167 -10.03 15.27 -17.69
CA PHE A 167 -11.28 15.21 -16.91
C PHE A 167 -12.33 14.31 -17.58
N ARG A 168 -12.46 14.40 -18.91
CA ARG A 168 -13.41 13.57 -19.68
C ARG A 168 -13.07 12.09 -19.65
N SER A 169 -11.80 11.75 -19.45
CA SER A 169 -11.30 10.37 -19.34
C SER A 169 -11.49 9.75 -17.95
N ILE A 170 -12.00 10.50 -16.95
CA ILE A 170 -12.26 9.91 -15.63
C ILE A 170 -13.38 8.86 -15.77
N PRO A 171 -13.11 7.58 -15.45
CA PRO A 171 -14.10 6.52 -15.57
C PRO A 171 -15.12 6.70 -14.46
N ASN A 172 -16.40 6.83 -14.84
CA ASN A 172 -17.53 7.15 -13.96
C ASN A 172 -17.53 8.58 -13.42
N ARG A 173 -18.72 9.03 -13.01
CA ARG A 173 -18.90 10.33 -12.34
C ARG A 173 -18.28 10.25 -10.94
N ILE A 174 -17.40 11.18 -10.61
CA ILE A 174 -16.93 11.39 -9.23
C ILE A 174 -18.16 11.51 -8.31
N ASP A 175 -18.32 10.60 -7.36
CA ASP A 175 -19.48 10.54 -6.46
C ASP A 175 -19.45 11.67 -5.42
N VAL A 176 -18.25 12.04 -4.99
CA VAL A 176 -17.96 13.11 -4.03
C VAL A 176 -16.58 13.68 -4.35
N HIS A 177 -16.50 15.01 -4.31
CA HIS A 177 -15.24 15.74 -4.33
C HIS A 177 -15.00 16.33 -2.94
N CYS A 178 -13.82 16.09 -2.38
CA CYS A 178 -13.38 16.52 -1.05
C CYS A 178 -12.07 17.30 -1.18
N THR A 179 -11.75 18.12 -0.18
CA THR A 179 -10.49 18.89 -0.15
C THR A 179 -9.41 18.17 0.65
N THR A 180 -9.81 17.43 1.69
CA THR A 180 -8.89 16.73 2.59
C THR A 180 -9.10 15.22 2.59
N LEU A 181 -8.08 14.49 3.07
CA LEU A 181 -8.17 13.05 3.28
C LEU A 181 -9.26 12.68 4.30
N ASP A 182 -9.40 13.46 5.37
CA ASP A 182 -10.38 13.18 6.43
C ASP A 182 -11.82 13.35 5.92
N GLU A 183 -12.08 14.39 5.12
CA GLU A 183 -13.34 14.55 4.40
C GLU A 183 -13.61 13.37 3.47
N GLY A 184 -12.61 12.98 2.67
CA GLY A 184 -12.72 11.84 1.76
C GLY A 184 -13.03 10.53 2.48
N ARG A 185 -12.35 10.27 3.61
CA ARG A 185 -12.60 9.11 4.46
C ARG A 185 -14.02 9.12 5.02
N LYS A 186 -14.47 10.25 5.57
CA LYS A 186 -15.82 10.38 6.13
C LYS A 186 -16.88 10.14 5.05
N ALA A 187 -16.73 10.76 3.89
CA ALA A 187 -17.62 10.57 2.75
C ALA A 187 -17.65 9.11 2.29
N ALA A 188 -16.50 8.41 2.30
CA ALA A 188 -16.42 6.99 1.96
C ALA A 188 -17.23 6.13 2.94
N ILE A 189 -17.06 6.35 4.24
CA ILE A 189 -17.77 5.61 5.29
C ILE A 189 -19.28 5.82 5.18
N GLU A 190 -19.73 7.06 4.90
CA GLU A 190 -21.14 7.39 4.76
C GLU A 190 -21.77 6.75 3.51
N LYS A 191 -21.01 6.68 2.40
CA LYS A 191 -21.52 6.17 1.11
C LYS A 191 -21.37 4.67 0.94
N THR A 192 -20.44 4.03 1.64
CA THR A 192 -20.16 2.59 1.48
C THR A 192 -21.05 1.78 2.41
N LYS A 193 -21.85 0.88 1.84
CA LYS A 193 -22.78 0.03 2.62
C LYS A 193 -22.20 -1.32 3.01
N LYS A 194 -21.30 -1.85 2.18
CA LYS A 194 -20.68 -3.17 2.31
C LYS A 194 -19.34 -3.19 1.55
N GLY A 195 -18.51 -4.19 1.81
CA GLY A 195 -17.24 -4.37 1.13
C GLY A 195 -16.12 -3.54 1.76
N SER A 196 -15.29 -2.93 0.92
CA SER A 196 -14.06 -2.27 1.36
C SER A 196 -13.95 -0.81 0.94
N ILE A 197 -13.17 -0.05 1.70
CA ILE A 197 -12.75 1.31 1.40
C ILE A 197 -11.24 1.30 1.25
N VAL A 198 -10.74 1.92 0.19
CA VAL A 198 -9.31 2.17 0.01
C VAL A 198 -9.04 3.66 0.05
N LEU A 199 -8.18 4.08 0.96
CA LEU A 199 -7.62 5.43 1.01
C LEU A 199 -6.29 5.41 0.27
N SER A 200 -6.24 5.92 -0.96
CA SER A 200 -5.04 6.03 -1.79
C SER A 200 -4.86 7.48 -2.25
N VAL A 201 -4.70 8.36 -1.26
CA VAL A 201 -4.50 9.79 -1.48
C VAL A 201 -3.03 10.12 -1.27
N LYS A 202 -2.42 10.85 -2.20
CA LYS A 202 -1.06 11.36 -2.03
C LYS A 202 -1.11 12.57 -1.09
N THR A 203 -0.45 12.47 0.06
CA THR A 203 -0.45 13.47 1.14
C THR A 203 0.76 13.26 2.04
N TRP A 204 1.16 14.28 2.82
CA TRP A 204 2.20 14.13 3.83
C TRP A 204 1.64 13.57 5.13
N ARG A 205 2.33 12.56 5.65
CA ARG A 205 2.06 11.91 6.94
C ARG A 205 3.35 11.41 7.55
#